data_AF-V5I6L8-F1
#
_entry.id   AF-V5I6L8-F1
#
_cell.length_a   1.000
_cell.length_b   1.000
_cell.length_c   1.000
_cell.angle_alpha   90.00
_cell.angle_beta   90.00
_cell.angle_gamma   90.00
#
_symmetry.space_group_name_H-M   'P 1'
#
loop_
_entity.id
_entity.type
_entity.pdbx_description
1 polymer ?
#
loop_
_entity_poly.entity_id
_entity_poly.type
_entity_poly.pdbx_seq_one_letter_code
_entity_poly.pdbx_strand_id
1 'polypeptide(L)'
;DKGIEKSKMNVIAAVKAYVVKMTEESEPGMKVLLMDKETTSVISMVYGQSEIQQKEVFLLERIDSPNYANSTGLRYLKCLVFLRPTQQNVESLCMELRNPKYGAYYVYFSNIIAKAD
;
A
#
# COMPACT_ATOMS: atom_id res chain seq x y z
N ASP A 1 21.73 33.76 17.03
CA ASP A 1 22.17 32.54 16.32
C ASP A 1 21.56 31.25 16.85
N LYS A 2 20.25 31.05 16.67
CA LYS A 2 19.69 29.70 16.73
C LYS A 2 19.88 29.09 15.36
N GLY A 3 20.93 28.27 15.25
CA GLY A 3 21.27 27.52 14.04
C GLY A 3 20.05 26.74 13.56
N ILE A 4 19.64 27.03 12.33
CA ILE A 4 18.70 26.21 11.59
C ILE A 4 19.40 24.86 11.43
N GLU A 5 19.00 23.90 12.25
CA GLU A 5 19.37 22.50 12.10
C GLU A 5 18.81 22.06 10.74
N LYS A 6 19.66 22.08 9.70
CA LYS A 6 19.30 21.60 8.37
C LYS A 6 18.82 20.16 8.54
N SER A 7 17.52 19.95 8.43
CA SER A 7 16.90 18.62 8.41
C SER A 7 17.70 17.72 7.48
N LYS A 8 18.35 16.71 8.06
CA LYS A 8 19.21 15.78 7.33
C LYS A 8 18.32 14.98 6.39
N MET A 9 18.44 15.20 5.08
CA MET A 9 17.62 14.52 4.07
C MET A 9 17.76 13.00 4.22
N ASN A 10 16.67 12.34 4.61
CA ASN A 10 16.61 10.90 4.83
C ASN A 10 15.45 10.30 4.02
N VAL A 11 15.82 9.58 2.95
CA VAL A 11 14.85 8.96 2.05
C VAL A 11 14.04 7.85 2.75
N ILE A 12 14.65 7.09 3.66
CA ILE A 12 13.95 6.08 4.46
C ILE A 12 12.86 6.74 5.31
N ALA A 13 13.18 7.86 5.96
CA ALA A 13 12.21 8.60 6.76
C ALA A 13 11.07 9.15 5.90
N ALA A 14 11.37 9.65 4.69
CA ALA A 14 10.36 10.13 3.75
C ALA A 14 9.41 9.01 3.29
N VAL A 15 9.94 7.84 2.92
CA VAL A 15 9.11 6.68 2.54
C VAL A 15 8.28 6.19 3.73
N LYS A 16 8.87 6.10 4.94
CA LYS A 16 8.13 5.78 6.17
C LYS A 16 6.96 6.73 6.40
N ALA A 17 7.15 8.04 6.20
CA ALA A 17 6.09 9.02 6.37
C ALA A 17 4.91 8.79 5.40
N TYR A 18 5.16 8.40 4.15
CA TYR A 18 4.09 8.03 3.22
C TYR A 18 3.32 6.78 3.68
N VAL A 19 4.02 5.75 4.16
CA VAL A 19 3.36 4.53 4.66
C VAL A 19 2.55 4.82 5.92
N VAL A 20 3.08 5.61 6.85
CA VAL A 20 2.35 6.06 8.04
C VAL A 20 1.05 6.74 7.62
N LYS A 21 1.13 7.71 6.70
CA LYS A 21 -0.03 8.39 6.16
C LYS A 21 -1.04 7.41 5.56
N MET A 22 -0.61 6.47 4.71
CA MET A 22 -1.49 5.45 4.12
C MET A 22 -2.22 4.61 5.17
N THR A 23 -1.54 4.27 6.28
CA THR A 23 -2.12 3.45 7.36
C THR A 23 -3.02 4.22 8.33
N GLU A 24 -2.80 5.53 8.48
CA GLU A 24 -3.54 6.43 9.38
C GLU A 24 -4.75 7.08 8.72
N GLU A 25 -4.70 7.35 7.40
CA GLU A 25 -5.85 7.85 6.63
C GLU A 25 -6.94 6.77 6.47
N SER A 26 -6.54 5.49 6.55
CA SER A 26 -7.50 4.39 6.60
C SER A 26 -8.11 4.26 7.99
N GLU A 27 -9.42 4.05 8.06
CA GLU A 27 -10.11 3.79 9.32
C GLU A 27 -9.46 2.64 10.13
N PRO A 28 -9.47 2.69 11.48
CA PRO A 28 -8.88 1.66 12.34
C PRO A 28 -9.44 0.25 12.12
N GLY A 29 -8.64 -0.79 12.32
CA GLY A 29 -9.04 -2.19 12.16
C GLY A 29 -8.08 -3.01 11.30
N MET A 30 -8.45 -4.26 11.01
CA MET A 30 -7.56 -5.20 10.32
C MET A 30 -7.35 -4.80 8.86
N LYS A 31 -6.09 -4.55 8.48
CA LYS A 31 -5.70 -4.10 7.15
C LYS A 31 -4.89 -5.17 6.41
N VAL A 32 -5.02 -5.14 5.09
CA VAL A 32 -4.16 -5.83 4.13
C VAL A 32 -3.48 -4.78 3.27
N LEU A 33 -2.19 -4.97 2.99
CA LEU A 33 -1.44 -4.15 2.03
C LEU A 33 -1.28 -4.93 0.73
N LEU A 34 -1.99 -4.47 -0.30
CA LEU A 34 -1.97 -5.04 -1.66
C LEU A 34 -0.98 -4.28 -2.53
N MET A 35 0.02 -4.99 -3.04
CA MET A 35 1.18 -4.41 -3.72
C MET A 35 1.47 -5.07 -5.07
N ASP A 36 2.35 -4.46 -5.85
CA ASP A 36 3.03 -5.11 -6.97
C ASP A 36 4.44 -5.57 -6.55
N LYS A 37 5.18 -6.18 -7.46
CA LYS A 37 6.56 -6.64 -7.22
C LYS A 37 7.49 -5.54 -6.70
N GLU A 38 7.43 -4.35 -7.27
CA GLU A 38 8.33 -3.24 -6.94
C GLU A 38 7.90 -2.53 -5.67
N THR A 39 6.61 -2.26 -5.48
CA THR A 39 6.12 -1.63 -4.25
C THR A 39 6.31 -2.54 -3.03
N THR A 40 6.23 -3.87 -3.21
CA THR A 40 6.63 -4.84 -2.18
C THR A 40 8.10 -4.65 -1.77
N SER A 41 8.99 -4.46 -2.74
CA SER A 41 10.41 -4.25 -2.47
C SER A 41 10.63 -2.93 -1.71
N VAL A 42 9.95 -1.85 -2.10
CA VAL A 42 9.99 -0.56 -1.40
C VAL A 42 9.58 -0.71 0.06
N ILE A 43 8.45 -1.38 0.35
CA ILE A 43 7.96 -1.56 1.71
C ILE A 43 8.90 -2.42 2.55
N SER A 44 9.44 -3.50 1.98
CA SER A 44 10.37 -4.39 2.70
C SER A 44 11.69 -3.73 3.11
N MET A 45 12.14 -2.70 2.39
CA MET A 45 13.34 -1.94 2.74
C MET A 45 13.15 -1.01 3.94
N VAL A 46 11.91 -0.57 4.19
CA VAL A 46 11.63 0.43 5.22
C VAL A 46 10.92 -0.14 6.43
N TYR A 47 10.20 -1.25 6.31
CA TYR A 47 9.48 -1.87 7.42
C TYR A 47 9.81 -3.35 7.58
N GLY A 48 10.07 -3.74 8.83
CA GLY A 48 10.00 -5.13 9.24
C GLY A 48 8.55 -5.61 9.40
N GLN A 49 8.33 -6.93 9.37
CA GLN A 49 7.00 -7.52 9.54
C GLN A 49 6.32 -7.09 10.84
N SER A 50 7.03 -7.11 11.98
CA SER A 50 6.46 -6.69 13.26
C SER A 50 6.13 -5.20 13.30
N GLU A 51 6.92 -4.34 12.63
CA GLU A 51 6.67 -2.90 12.59
C GLU A 51 5.41 -2.57 11.80
N ILE A 52 5.17 -3.25 10.67
CA ILE A 52 3.98 -2.97 9.84
C ILE A 52 2.71 -3.58 10.46
N GLN A 53 2.82 -4.70 11.17
CA GLN A 53 1.71 -5.28 11.96
C GLN A 53 1.26 -4.37 13.10
N GLN A 54 2.19 -3.64 13.75
CA GLN A 54 1.85 -2.63 14.75
C GLN A 54 1.03 -1.46 14.17
N LYS A 55 0.98 -1.33 12.83
CA LYS A 55 0.12 -0.38 12.11
C LYS A 55 -1.19 -0.99 11.62
N GLU A 56 -1.56 -2.14 12.21
CA GLU A 56 -2.75 -2.93 11.90
C GLU A 56 -2.74 -3.58 10.51
N VAL A 57 -1.59 -3.63 9.83
CA VAL A 57 -1.42 -4.31 8.54
C VAL A 57 -0.95 -5.74 8.80
N PHE A 58 -1.88 -6.69 8.77
CA PHE A 58 -1.63 -8.09 9.13
C PHE A 58 -1.33 -8.99 7.94
N LEU A 59 -1.83 -8.62 6.76
CA LEU A 59 -1.61 -9.37 5.53
C LEU A 59 -0.89 -8.51 4.51
N LEU A 60 0.09 -9.10 3.82
CA LEU A 60 0.74 -8.53 2.66
C LEU A 60 0.41 -9.42 1.47
N GLU A 61 -0.23 -8.87 0.44
CA GLU A 61 -0.55 -9.60 -0.78
C GLU A 61 0.01 -8.90 -2.01
N ARG A 62 0.22 -9.69 -3.06
CA ARG A 62 0.65 -9.23 -4.37
C ARG A 62 -0.49 -9.37 -5.37
N ILE A 63 -0.81 -8.28 -6.05
CA ILE A 63 -1.89 -8.24 -7.04
C ILE A 63 -1.55 -9.08 -8.29
N ASP A 64 -0.25 -9.25 -8.56
CA ASP A 64 0.28 -10.05 -9.67
C ASP A 64 0.59 -11.51 -9.26
N SER A 65 0.19 -11.94 -8.06
CA SER A 65 0.36 -13.32 -7.61
C SER A 65 -0.65 -14.26 -8.29
N PRO A 66 -0.23 -15.42 -8.84
CA PRO A 66 -1.13 -16.39 -9.45
C PRO A 66 -2.23 -16.90 -8.50
N ASN A 67 -1.93 -16.92 -7.19
CA ASN A 67 -2.83 -17.41 -6.17
C ASN A 67 -3.72 -16.32 -5.56
N TYR A 68 -3.62 -15.08 -6.04
CA TYR A 68 -4.33 -13.94 -5.47
C TYR A 68 -5.86 -14.14 -5.46
N ALA A 69 -6.40 -14.69 -6.55
CA ALA A 69 -7.82 -14.97 -6.73
C ALA A 69 -8.34 -16.16 -5.91
N ASN A 70 -7.47 -17.00 -5.36
CA ASN A 70 -7.88 -18.22 -4.64
C ASN A 70 -8.35 -17.93 -3.19
N SER A 71 -8.03 -16.75 -2.66
CA SER A 71 -8.43 -16.34 -1.32
C SER A 71 -9.72 -15.52 -1.38
N THR A 72 -10.74 -15.96 -0.65
CA THR A 72 -12.09 -15.35 -0.62
C THR A 72 -12.55 -15.12 0.82
N GLY A 73 -13.56 -14.28 1.03
CA GLY A 73 -14.20 -14.12 2.34
C GLY A 73 -13.47 -13.16 3.29
N LEU A 74 -12.62 -12.27 2.78
CA LEU A 74 -11.85 -11.31 3.57
C LEU A 74 -12.52 -9.93 3.67
N ARG A 75 -13.86 -9.87 3.63
CA ARG A 75 -14.61 -8.60 3.68
C ARG A 75 -14.48 -7.82 5.00
N TYR A 76 -13.99 -8.46 6.06
CA TYR A 76 -13.68 -7.78 7.32
C TYR A 76 -12.36 -6.98 7.26
N LEU A 77 -11.56 -7.18 6.20
CA LEU A 77 -10.30 -6.45 6.01
C LEU A 77 -10.50 -5.16 5.22
N LYS A 78 -9.65 -4.20 5.54
CA LYS A 78 -9.46 -2.94 4.80
C LYS A 78 -8.25 -3.08 3.90
N CYS A 79 -8.42 -2.86 2.61
CA CYS A 79 -7.35 -2.98 1.64
C CYS A 79 -6.65 -1.64 1.41
N LEU A 80 -5.38 -1.57 1.78
CA LEU A 80 -4.47 -0.51 1.37
C LEU A 80 -3.82 -0.96 0.06
N VAL A 81 -4.19 -0.34 -1.05
CA VAL A 81 -3.60 -0.63 -2.36
C VAL A 81 -2.43 0.32 -2.56
N PHE A 82 -1.21 -0.21 -2.74
CA PHE A 82 -0.03 0.58 -3.06
C PHE A 82 0.66 0.03 -4.31
N LEU A 83 0.41 0.64 -5.46
CA LEU A 83 0.81 0.15 -6.78
C LEU A 83 1.56 1.19 -7.59
N ARG A 84 2.37 0.77 -8.55
CA ARG A 84 2.85 1.68 -9.61
C ARG A 84 1.73 2.01 -10.60
N PRO A 85 1.71 3.21 -11.20
CA PRO A 85 0.70 3.60 -12.19
C PRO A 85 0.98 2.99 -13.57
N THR A 86 1.13 1.66 -13.64
CA THR A 86 1.28 0.93 -14.90
C THR A 86 -0.07 0.45 -15.41
N GLN A 87 -0.21 0.29 -16.72
CA GLN A 87 -1.44 -0.23 -17.32
C GLN A 87 -1.84 -1.59 -16.72
N GLN A 88 -0.89 -2.52 -16.58
CA GLN A 88 -1.12 -3.83 -15.99
C GLN A 88 -1.66 -3.74 -14.54
N ASN A 89 -1.12 -2.84 -13.73
CA ASN A 89 -1.58 -2.66 -12.34
C ASN A 89 -2.99 -2.06 -12.28
N VAL A 90 -3.28 -1.09 -13.15
CA VAL A 90 -4.61 -0.49 -13.24
C VAL A 90 -5.63 -1.51 -13.71
N GLU A 91 -5.31 -2.32 -14.72
CA GLU A 91 -6.18 -3.41 -15.19
C GLU A 91 -6.42 -4.45 -14.09
N SER A 92 -5.37 -4.87 -13.39
CA SER A 92 -5.47 -5.79 -12.26
C SER A 92 -6.33 -5.23 -11.13
N LEU A 93 -6.15 -3.95 -10.79
CA LEU A 93 -6.96 -3.27 -9.78
C LEU A 93 -8.42 -3.14 -10.23
N CYS A 94 -8.68 -2.85 -11.49
CA CYS A 94 -10.04 -2.83 -12.03
C CYS A 94 -10.71 -4.19 -11.92
N MET A 95 -9.98 -5.28 -12.20
CA MET A 95 -10.50 -6.65 -12.04
C MET A 95 -10.84 -6.94 -10.57
N GLU A 96 -9.96 -6.57 -9.64
CA GLU A 96 -10.20 -6.69 -8.21
C GLU A 96 -11.45 -5.92 -7.76
N LEU A 97 -11.59 -4.66 -8.18
CA LEU A 97 -12.71 -3.80 -7.76
C LEU A 97 -14.06 -4.21 -8.37
N ARG A 98 -14.07 -4.96 -9.49
CA ARG A 98 -15.32 -5.52 -10.07
C ARG A 98 -15.92 -6.61 -9.20
N ASN A 99 -15.10 -7.38 -8.49
CA ASN A 99 -15.53 -8.39 -7.55
C ASN A 99 -14.73 -8.27 -6.24
N PRO A 100 -15.04 -7.26 -5.41
CA PRO A 100 -14.19 -6.87 -4.30
C PRO A 100 -14.08 -7.99 -3.25
N LYS A 101 -12.84 -8.42 -3.01
CA LYS A 101 -12.45 -9.41 -2.00
C LYS A 101 -12.52 -8.86 -0.58
N TYR A 102 -12.25 -7.55 -0.41
CA TYR A 102 -12.18 -6.87 0.88
C TYR A 102 -13.36 -5.91 1.10
N GLY A 103 -13.53 -5.44 2.34
CA GLY A 103 -14.68 -4.59 2.72
C GLY A 103 -14.55 -3.13 2.29
N ALA A 104 -13.33 -2.62 2.24
CA ALA A 104 -13.03 -1.25 1.83
C ALA A 104 -11.67 -1.19 1.11
N TYR A 105 -11.50 -0.21 0.23
CA TYR A 105 -10.27 -0.01 -0.54
C TYR A 105 -9.81 1.44 -0.41
N TYR A 106 -8.52 1.61 -0.09
CA TYR A 106 -7.81 2.88 -0.06
C TYR A 106 -6.71 2.78 -1.11
N VAL A 107 -6.82 3.57 -2.18
CA VAL A 107 -5.99 3.42 -3.39
C VAL A 107 -4.89 4.47 -3.42
N TYR A 108 -3.65 4.01 -3.42
CA TYR A 108 -2.45 4.84 -3.47
C TYR A 108 -1.55 4.39 -4.63
N PHE A 109 -1.13 5.36 -5.45
CA PHE A 109 -0.15 5.13 -6.51
C PHE A 109 1.21 5.67 -6.11
N SER A 110 2.28 4.95 -6.47
CA SER A 110 3.65 5.37 -6.19
C SER A 110 4.09 6.60 -6.98
N ASN A 111 3.33 6.96 -8.02
CA ASN A 111 3.56 8.14 -8.84
C ASN A 111 2.23 8.62 -9.46
N ILE A 112 2.28 9.73 -10.19
CA ILE A 112 1.16 10.38 -10.84
C ILE A 112 0.46 9.40 -11.81
N ILE A 113 -0.87 9.32 -11.70
CA ILE A 113 -1.73 8.76 -12.75
C ILE A 113 -2.11 9.87 -13.71
N ALA A 114 -1.83 9.66 -14.99
CA ALA A 114 -2.33 10.52 -16.04
C ALA A 114 -3.86 10.38 -16.13
N LYS A 115 -4.54 11.50 -16.31
CA LYS A 115 -5.94 11.47 -16.71
C LYS A 115 -5.98 10.88 -18.12
N ALA A 116 -6.68 9.76 -18.31
CA ALA A 116 -7.08 9.35 -19.64
C ALA A 116 -8.17 10.33 -20.11
N ASP A 117 -7.93 11.01 -21.23
CA ASP A 117 -8.93 11.85 -21.89
C ASP A 117 -10.08 10.99 -22.45
#